data_AF-A0A9E3E8S1-F1
#
_entry.id   AF-A0A9E3E8S1-F1
#
_cell.length_a   1.000
_cell.length_b   1.000
_cell.length_c   1.000
_cell.angle_alpha   90.00
_cell.angle_beta   90.00
_cell.angle_gamma   90.00
#
_symmetry.space_group_name_H-M   'P 1'
#
loop_
_entity.id
_entity.type
_entity.pdbx_description
1 polymer ?
#
loop_
_entity_poly.entity_id
_entity_poly.type
_entity_poly.pdbx_seq_one_letter_code
_entity_poly.pdbx_strand_id
1 'polypeptide(L)'
;MIGIRRDADALLQALLSKLQQRGGTVVKVTGCVITWQRPEAAKSFIFLSLEGETGILNVMVSPASFEKQRRVRLSPSVLVKGTLQNTGTVVSVQASYVEALSGRQPTISSHDFH
;
A
#
# COMPACT_ATOMS: atom_id res chain seq x y z
N MET A 1 -12.97 -12.10 -15.22
CA MET A 1 -11.89 -12.50 -14.28
C MET A 1 -11.84 -11.55 -13.06
N ILE A 2 -12.97 -11.34 -12.37
CA ILE A 2 -13.12 -10.32 -11.29
C ILE A 2 -13.26 -10.97 -9.88
N GLY A 3 -13.64 -12.25 -9.80
CA GLY A 3 -13.96 -12.93 -8.53
C GLY A 3 -12.79 -13.10 -7.57
N ILE A 4 -11.63 -13.58 -8.06
CA ILE A 4 -10.52 -14.01 -7.18
C ILE A 4 -9.85 -12.82 -6.45
N ARG A 5 -9.81 -11.63 -7.06
CA ARG A 5 -9.17 -10.45 -6.46
C ARG A 5 -9.93 -9.91 -5.25
N ARG A 6 -11.27 -10.02 -5.26
CA ARG A 6 -12.13 -9.50 -4.20
C ARG A 6 -11.95 -10.26 -2.88
N ASP A 7 -11.76 -11.57 -2.97
CA ASP A 7 -11.56 -12.43 -1.80
C ASP A 7 -10.19 -12.17 -1.12
N ALA A 8 -9.13 -11.99 -1.92
CA ALA A 8 -7.81 -11.65 -1.39
C ALA A 8 -7.83 -10.29 -0.65
N ASP A 9 -8.42 -9.26 -1.28
CA ASP A 9 -8.57 -7.94 -0.65
C ASP A 9 -9.36 -8.02 0.67
N ALA A 10 -10.44 -8.80 0.70
CA ALA A 10 -11.25 -8.99 1.91
C ALA A 10 -10.47 -9.68 3.04
N LEU A 11 -9.64 -10.69 2.72
CA LEU A 11 -8.80 -11.38 3.70
C LEU A 11 -7.73 -10.44 4.29
N LEU A 12 -7.07 -9.65 3.44
CA LEU A 12 -6.10 -8.66 3.90
C LEU A 12 -6.75 -7.63 4.82
N GLN A 13 -7.90 -7.08 4.43
CA GLN A 13 -8.65 -6.11 5.24
C GLN A 13 -9.08 -6.71 6.59
N ALA A 14 -9.53 -7.95 6.62
CA ALA A 14 -9.91 -8.65 7.85
C ALA A 14 -8.71 -8.89 8.79
N LEU A 15 -7.56 -9.31 8.24
CA LEU A 15 -6.32 -9.50 8.99
C LEU A 15 -5.81 -8.18 9.59
N LEU A 16 -5.75 -7.12 8.78
CA LEU A 16 -5.30 -5.80 9.24
C LEU A 16 -6.26 -5.21 10.28
N SER A 17 -7.57 -5.42 10.12
CA SER A 17 -8.58 -5.01 11.11
C SER A 17 -8.33 -5.69 12.46
N LYS A 18 -8.08 -7.01 12.46
CA LYS A 18 -7.75 -7.76 13.68
C LYS A 18 -6.47 -7.25 14.35
N LEU A 19 -5.46 -6.90 13.56
CA LEU A 19 -4.22 -6.33 14.09
C LEU A 19 -4.46 -4.96 14.73
N GLN A 20 -5.24 -4.08 14.08
CA GLN A 20 -5.50 -2.72 14.55
C GLN A 20 -6.38 -2.66 15.81
N GLN A 21 -7.23 -3.65 16.09
CA GLN A 21 -7.98 -3.73 17.36
C GLN A 21 -7.06 -3.79 18.60
N ARG A 22 -5.77 -4.09 18.43
CA ARG A 22 -4.77 -4.01 19.50
C ARG A 22 -4.26 -2.58 19.76
N GLY A 23 -4.70 -1.60 18.97
CA GLY A 23 -4.35 -0.19 19.07
C GLY A 23 -2.93 0.13 18.60
N GLY A 24 -2.77 1.22 17.82
CA GLY A 24 -1.45 1.79 17.51
C GLY A 24 -0.49 0.88 16.74
N THR A 25 -0.98 -0.12 16.01
CA THR A 25 -0.13 -1.12 15.35
C THR A 25 0.72 -0.47 14.26
N VAL A 26 2.03 -0.43 14.51
CA VAL A 26 3.02 -0.04 13.50
C VAL A 26 3.28 -1.25 12.61
N VAL A 27 3.06 -1.05 11.32
CA VAL A 27 3.30 -2.07 10.29
C VAL A 27 4.39 -1.62 9.33
N LYS A 28 5.07 -2.62 8.76
CA LYS A 28 6.01 -2.45 7.67
C LYS A 28 5.53 -3.31 6.52
N VAL A 29 5.27 -2.70 5.39
CA VAL A 29 4.68 -3.35 4.21
C VAL A 29 5.53 -3.04 2.99
N THR A 30 5.53 -3.97 2.05
CA THR A 30 6.18 -3.82 0.74
C THR A 30 5.17 -4.20 -0.33
N GLY A 31 5.22 -3.51 -1.47
CA GLY A 31 4.32 -3.82 -2.58
C GLY A 31 4.65 -3.05 -3.84
N CYS A 32 4.05 -3.48 -4.93
CA CYS A 32 4.11 -2.77 -6.21
C CYS A 32 3.17 -1.57 -6.16
N VAL A 33 3.66 -0.43 -6.63
CA VAL A 33 2.86 0.79 -6.71
C VAL A 33 1.95 0.69 -7.93
N ILE A 34 0.65 0.64 -7.69
CA ILE A 34 -0.34 0.62 -8.79
C ILE A 34 -0.86 2.02 -9.09
N THR A 35 -1.08 2.87 -8.08
CA THR A 35 -1.60 4.23 -8.27
C THR A 35 -1.05 5.22 -7.26
N TRP A 36 -0.85 6.46 -7.73
CA TRP A 36 -0.65 7.64 -6.91
C TRP A 36 -1.79 8.62 -7.18
N GLN A 37 -2.51 9.03 -6.14
CA GLN A 37 -3.63 9.95 -6.25
C GLN A 37 -3.47 11.09 -5.25
N ARG A 38 -3.65 12.32 -5.72
CA ARG A 38 -3.71 13.51 -4.86
C ARG A 38 -5.08 14.16 -5.04
N PRO A 39 -6.10 13.72 -4.28
CA PRO A 39 -7.44 14.28 -4.40
C PRO A 39 -7.44 15.75 -3.97
N GLU A 40 -8.15 16.60 -4.73
CA GLU A 40 -8.21 18.04 -4.47
C GLU A 40 -8.83 18.38 -3.10
N ALA A 41 -9.72 17.52 -2.59
CA ALA A 41 -10.38 17.65 -1.30
C ALA A 41 -9.46 17.39 -0.09
N ALA A 42 -8.31 16.71 -0.30
CA ALA A 42 -7.37 16.38 0.77
C ALA A 42 -5.95 16.80 0.37
N LYS A 43 -5.75 18.10 0.13
CA LYS A 43 -4.44 18.69 -0.27
C LYS A 43 -3.28 18.31 0.64
N SER A 44 -3.58 17.95 1.88
CA SER A 44 -2.64 17.56 2.93
C SER A 44 -2.18 16.09 2.85
N PHE A 45 -2.69 15.27 1.93
CA PHE A 45 -2.30 13.86 1.79
C PHE A 45 -2.18 13.42 0.33
N ILE A 46 -1.34 12.39 0.14
CA ILE A 46 -1.20 11.64 -1.11
C ILE A 46 -1.67 10.22 -0.80
N PHE A 47 -2.53 9.68 -1.65
CA PHE A 47 -3.02 8.32 -1.57
C PHE A 47 -2.20 7.43 -2.51
N LEU A 48 -1.73 6.32 -1.95
CA LEU A 48 -0.90 5.33 -2.62
C LEU A 48 -1.59 3.98 -2.48
N SER A 49 -1.81 3.29 -3.58
CA SER A 49 -2.29 1.90 -3.54
C SER A 49 -1.13 0.96 -3.85
N LEU A 50 -0.92 -0.01 -2.96
CA LEU A 50 0.12 -1.03 -3.07
C LEU A 50 -0.52 -2.38 -3.37
N GLU A 51 -0.10 -3.02 -4.45
CA GLU A 51 -0.48 -4.40 -4.77
C GLU A 51 0.58 -5.35 -4.20
N GLY A 52 0.12 -6.34 -3.43
CA GLY A 52 0.90 -7.50 -3.02
C GLY A 52 0.12 -8.79 -3.30
N GLU A 53 0.70 -9.93 -2.95
CA GLU A 53 0.07 -11.25 -3.18
C GLU A 53 -1.26 -11.40 -2.44
N THR A 54 -1.40 -10.71 -1.31
CA THR A 54 -2.59 -10.78 -0.45
C THR A 54 -3.68 -9.78 -0.83
N GLY A 55 -3.47 -8.96 -1.87
CA GLY A 55 -4.42 -7.93 -2.30
C GLY A 55 -3.86 -6.51 -2.26
N ILE A 56 -4.76 -5.53 -2.33
CA ILE A 56 -4.45 -4.11 -2.40
C ILE A 56 -4.47 -3.46 -1.01
N LEU A 57 -3.38 -2.78 -0.68
CA LEU A 57 -3.26 -1.97 0.53
C LEU A 57 -3.26 -0.48 0.19
N ASN A 58 -4.17 0.25 0.82
CA ASN A 58 -4.23 1.71 0.72
C ASN A 58 -3.30 2.36 1.75
N VAL A 59 -2.51 3.32 1.29
CA VAL A 59 -1.53 4.03 2.10
C VAL A 59 -1.78 5.53 1.96
N MET A 60 -1.85 6.22 3.10
CA MET A 60 -1.90 7.68 3.17
C MET A 60 -0.50 8.22 3.49
N VAL A 61 0.04 9.02 2.59
CA VAL A 61 1.38 9.60 2.72
C VAL A 61 1.25 11.11 2.93
N SER A 62 1.92 11.64 3.96
CA SER A 62 2.00 13.09 4.14
C SER A 62 2.93 13.71 3.08
N PRO A 63 2.66 14.93 2.58
CA PRO A 63 3.55 15.63 1.66
C PRO A 63 4.98 15.76 2.19
N ALA A 64 5.14 15.96 3.50
CA ALA A 64 6.46 16.04 4.14
C ALA A 64 7.24 14.71 4.06
N SER A 65 6.57 13.57 4.21
CA SER A 65 7.19 12.25 4.02
C SER A 65 7.49 11.97 2.54
N PHE A 66 6.65 12.47 1.64
CA PHE A 66 6.81 12.28 0.19
C PHE A 66 7.97 13.10 -0.39
N GLU A 67 8.09 14.38 -0.04
CA GLU A 67 9.14 15.29 -0.55
C GLU A 67 10.55 14.85 -0.15
N LYS A 68 10.70 14.20 1.02
CA LYS A 68 11.99 13.67 1.48
C LYS A 68 12.52 12.53 0.58
N GLN A 69 11.64 11.87 -0.18
CA GLN A 69 12.00 10.73 -1.02
C GLN A 69 11.49 10.89 -2.47
N ARG A 70 11.98 11.91 -3.17
CA ARG A 70 11.66 12.20 -4.60
C ARG A 70 11.77 11.00 -5.54
N ARG A 71 12.66 10.03 -5.25
CA ARG A 71 12.87 8.80 -6.04
C ARG A 71 11.73 7.78 -5.93
N VAL A 72 10.93 7.84 -4.87
CA VAL A 72 9.80 6.92 -4.63
C VAL A 72 8.78 6.97 -5.76
N ARG A 73 8.53 8.15 -6.35
CA ARG A 73 7.54 8.33 -7.42
C ARG A 73 7.84 7.54 -8.68
N LEU A 74 9.13 7.30 -8.96
CA LEU A 74 9.59 6.57 -10.15
C LEU A 74 9.79 5.07 -9.88
N SER A 75 9.63 4.65 -8.62
CA SER A 75 9.92 3.28 -8.24
C SER A 75 8.68 2.40 -8.45
N PRO A 76 8.82 1.24 -9.12
CA PRO A 76 7.70 0.33 -9.31
C PRO A 76 7.28 -0.35 -8.01
N SER A 77 8.15 -0.37 -7.00
CA SER A 77 7.89 -0.97 -5.70
C SER A 77 8.47 -0.12 -4.58
N VAL A 78 7.79 -0.14 -3.44
CA VAL A 78 8.17 0.67 -2.29
C VAL A 78 8.02 -0.11 -0.99
N LEU A 79 8.80 0.30 -0.01
CA LEU A 79 8.65 -0.09 1.37
C LEU A 79 7.99 1.05 2.12
N VAL A 80 6.93 0.73 2.86
CA VAL A 80 6.19 1.69 3.69
C VAL A 80 6.25 1.23 5.13
N LYS A 81 6.58 2.15 6.03
CA LYS A 81 6.40 1.99 7.47
C LYS A 81 5.39 3.03 7.94
N GLY A 82 4.44 2.59 8.74
CA GLY A 82 3.35 3.45 9.20
C GLY A 82 2.46 2.79 10.22
N THR A 83 1.41 3.50 10.60
CA THR A 83 0.43 3.01 11.58
C THR A 83 -0.84 2.59 10.84
N LEU A 84 -1.44 1.47 11.23
CA LEU A 84 -2.74 1.07 10.71
C LEU A 84 -3.82 2.05 11.15
N GLN A 85 -4.63 2.50 10.19
CA GLN A 85 -5.79 3.35 10.35
C GLN A 85 -7.01 2.59 9.87
N ASN A 86 -8.04 2.50 10.70
CA ASN A 86 -9.30 1.85 10.36
C ASN A 86 -10.43 2.86 10.49
N THR A 87 -11.09 3.15 9.37
CA THR A 87 -12.24 4.07 9.33
C THR A 87 -13.58 3.33 9.42
N GLY A 88 -13.56 2.05 9.78
CA GLY A 88 -14.73 1.17 9.88
C GLY A 88 -15.07 0.46 8.57
N THR A 89 -14.85 1.09 7.43
CA THR A 89 -15.10 0.51 6.10
C THR A 89 -13.83 0.11 5.36
N VAL A 90 -12.71 0.75 5.68
CA VAL A 90 -11.41 0.51 5.03
C VAL A 90 -10.30 0.57 6.06
N VAL A 91 -9.38 -0.40 6.00
CA VAL A 91 -8.09 -0.33 6.68
C VAL A 91 -7.04 0.20 5.71
N SER A 92 -6.27 1.16 6.19
CA SER A 92 -5.19 1.82 5.46
C SER A 92 -3.97 2.00 6.36
N VAL A 93 -2.82 2.35 5.77
CA VAL A 93 -1.61 2.69 6.52
C VAL A 93 -1.33 4.17 6.41
N GLN A 94 -1.25 4.88 7.53
CA GLN A 94 -0.70 6.23 7.56
C GLN A 94 0.81 6.14 7.61
N ALA A 95 1.47 6.45 6.49
CA ALA A 95 2.90 6.32 6.33
C ALA A 95 3.66 7.40 7.11
N SER A 96 4.60 6.97 7.95
CA SER A 96 5.62 7.84 8.53
C SER A 96 6.91 7.82 7.71
N TYR A 97 7.15 6.74 6.97
CA TYR A 97 8.33 6.56 6.13
C TYR A 97 7.99 5.77 4.86
N VAL A 98 8.53 6.23 3.73
CA VAL A 98 8.40 5.57 2.42
C VAL A 98 9.75 5.55 1.74
N GLU A 99 10.14 4.39 1.22
CA GLU A 99 11.42 4.18 0.56
C GLU A 99 11.24 3.45 -0.76
N ALA A 100 11.99 3.91 -1.77
CA ALA A 100 12.09 3.28 -3.07
C ALA A 100 12.85 1.96 -2.93
N LEU A 101 12.23 0.85 -3.31
CA LEU A 101 12.94 -0.41 -3.37
C LEU A 101 13.73 -0.47 -4.68
N SER A 102 15.05 -0.30 -4.57
CA SER A 102 15.99 -0.52 -5.66
C SER A 102 16.28 -2.02 -5.76
N GLY A 103 15.27 -2.81 -6.12
CA GLY A 103 15.37 -4.25 -6.26
C GLY A 103 14.92 -4.68 -7.66
N ARG A 104 15.65 -5.60 -8.27
CA ARG A 104 15.27 -6.26 -9.52
C ARG A 104 13.84 -6.81 -9.34
N GLN A 105 12.91 -6.30 -10.13
CA GLN A 105 11.55 -6.82 -10.22
C GLN A 105 11.68 -8.33 -10.43
N PRO A 106 11.04 -9.20 -9.62
CA PRO A 106 10.99 -10.61 -9.96
C PRO A 106 10.41 -10.67 -11.38
N THR A 107 11.20 -11.20 -12.31
CA THR A 107 10.74 -11.46 -13.66
C THR A 107 9.55 -12.37 -13.50
N ILE A 108 8.35 -11.83 -13.66
CA ILE A 108 7.14 -12.63 -13.74
C ILE A 108 7.35 -13.46 -14.99
N SER A 109 7.79 -14.70 -14.80
CA SER A 109 7.72 -15.70 -15.85
C SER A 109 6.23 -15.90 -16.06
N SER A 110 5.72 -15.28 -17.12
CA SER A 110 4.40 -15.55 -17.66
C SER A 110 4.39 -17.04 -17.95
N HIS A 111 3.80 -17.83 -17.06
CA HIS A 111 3.50 -19.21 -17.36
C HIS A 111 2.41 -19.14 -18.43
N ASP A 112 2.82 -19.41 -19.67
CA ASP A 112 1.96 -19.61 -20.82
C ASP A 112 0.97 -20.72 -20.44
N PHE A 113 -0.30 -20.36 -20.22
CA PHE A 113 -1.35 -21.36 -20.05
C PHE A 113 -1.75 -21.81 -21.46
N HIS A 114 -1.26 -22.99 -21.83
CA HIS A 114 -1.58 -23.68 -23.08
C HIS A 114 -3.02 -24.22 -23.08
#